data_AF-A0A9X1Z790-F1
#
_entry.id   AF-A0A9X1Z790-F1
#
_cell.length_a   1.000
_cell.length_b   1.000
_cell.length_c   1.000
_cell.angle_alpha   90.00
_cell.angle_beta   90.00
_cell.angle_gamma   90.00
#
_symmetry.space_group_name_H-M   'P 1'
#
loop_
_entity.id
_entity.type
_entity.pdbx_description
1 polymer ?
#
loop_
_entity_poly.entity_id
_entity_poly.type
_entity_poly.pdbx_seq_one_letter_code
_entity_poly.pdbx_strand_id
1 'polypeptide(L)'
;MFYWLILFVVIFLAINAVSKNQAKAQRQRAKAEVQKCRICPECAEGIKVEAKKCRYCGISLMQVTEDELAQIDKAYALEISKIENMGVTQPKNKKYQNNDVWK
;
A
#
# COMPACT_ATOMS: atom_id res chain seq x y z
N MET A 1 32.91 37.74 -6.93
CA MET A 1 33.50 36.44 -6.51
C MET A 1 32.73 35.82 -5.34
N PHE A 2 32.54 36.48 -4.19
CA PHE A 2 31.79 35.90 -3.04
C PHE A 2 30.29 35.63 -3.28
N TYR A 3 29.63 36.40 -4.15
CA TYR A 3 28.21 36.23 -4.48
C TYR A 3 27.88 34.84 -5.05
N TRP A 4 28.80 34.27 -5.83
CA TRP A 4 28.66 32.91 -6.36
C TRP A 4 28.75 31.84 -5.26
N LEU A 5 29.62 32.02 -4.25
CA LEU A 5 29.71 31.09 -3.11
C LEU A 5 28.42 31.10 -2.27
N ILE A 6 27.84 32.28 -2.06
CA ILE A 6 26.57 32.42 -1.33
C ILE A 6 25.44 31.74 -2.12
N LEU A 7 25.38 31.92 -3.45
CA LEU A 7 24.41 31.21 -4.30
C LEU A 7 24.57 29.69 -4.23
N PHE A 8 25.80 29.17 -4.28
CA PHE A 8 26.04 27.73 -4.17
C PHE A 8 25.58 27.15 -2.82
N VAL A 9 25.82 27.87 -1.71
CA VAL A 9 25.38 27.42 -0.37
C VAL A 9 23.85 27.39 -0.27
N VAL A 10 23.16 28.42 -0.77
CA VAL A 10 21.69 28.47 -0.77
C VAL A 10 21.10 27.35 -1.64
N ILE A 11 21.68 27.11 -2.83
CA ILE A 11 21.26 26.02 -3.72
C ILE A 11 21.48 24.66 -3.05
N PHE A 12 22.63 24.46 -2.40
CA PHE A 12 22.95 23.21 -1.69
C PHE A 12 21.97 22.94 -0.55
N LEU A 13 21.61 23.97 0.23
CA LEU A 13 20.60 23.84 1.29
C LEU A 13 19.20 23.50 0.73
N ALA A 14 18.83 24.11 -0.40
CA ALA A 14 17.56 23.82 -1.06
C ALA A 14 17.47 22.37 -1.57
N ILE A 15 18.53 21.83 -2.19
CA ILE A 15 18.58 20.44 -2.67
C ILE A 15 18.40 19.45 -1.50
N ASN A 16 19.07 19.70 -0.37
CA ASN A 16 18.98 18.86 0.83
C ASN A 16 17.60 18.87 1.49
N ALA A 17 16.82 19.95 1.34
CA ALA A 17 15.45 20.02 1.87
C ALA A 17 14.45 19.22 1.02
N VAL A 18 14.59 19.24 -0.30
CA VAL A 18 13.67 18.57 -1.24
C VAL A 18 13.71 17.05 -1.13
N SER A 19 14.90 16.45 -0.95
CA SER A 19 15.08 14.99 -0.89
C SER A 19 14.29 14.32 0.25
N LYS A 20 14.15 14.99 1.41
CA LYS A 20 13.39 14.46 2.56
C LYS A 20 11.88 14.43 2.32
N ASN A 21 11.37 15.33 1.47
CA ASN A 21 9.93 15.48 1.25
C ASN A 21 9.38 14.40 0.32
N GLN A 22 10.16 13.96 -0.67
CA GLN A 22 9.76 12.90 -1.60
C GLN A 22 9.53 11.55 -0.91
N ALA A 23 10.36 11.19 0.08
CA ALA A 23 10.22 9.94 0.81
C ALA A 23 8.90 9.85 1.60
N LYS A 24 8.42 10.97 2.16
CA LYS A 24 7.12 11.04 2.86
C LYS A 24 5.95 10.88 1.89
N ALA A 25 6.01 11.55 0.74
CA ALA A 25 4.98 11.45 -0.29
C ALA A 25 4.88 10.01 -0.85
N GLN A 26 6.00 9.34 -1.07
CA GLN A 26 6.01 7.94 -1.50
C GLN A 26 5.40 7.01 -0.44
N ARG A 27 5.70 7.20 0.86
CA ARG A 27 5.08 6.42 1.95
C ARG A 27 3.56 6.62 1.99
N GLN A 28 3.08 7.84 1.80
CA GLN A 28 1.64 8.12 1.79
C GLN A 28 0.93 7.45 0.62
N ARG A 29 1.52 7.48 -0.59
CA ARG A 29 0.97 6.77 -1.75
C ARG A 29 0.95 5.26 -1.53
N ALA A 30 2.04 4.69 -1.00
CA ALA A 30 2.11 3.26 -0.71
C ALA A 30 1.04 2.81 0.29
N LYS A 31 0.75 3.62 1.32
CA LYS A 31 -0.34 3.33 2.26
C LYS A 31 -1.74 3.42 1.62
N ALA A 32 -1.93 4.36 0.69
CA ALA A 32 -3.20 4.52 -0.01
C ALA A 32 -3.51 3.37 -0.99
N GLU A 33 -2.47 2.67 -1.47
CA GLU A 33 -2.62 1.49 -2.32
C GLU A 33 -2.96 0.20 -1.55
N VAL A 34 -2.74 0.16 -0.23
CA VAL A 34 -3.12 -1.01 0.59
C VAL A 34 -4.63 -1.07 0.68
N GLN A 35 -5.21 -2.19 0.24
CA GLN A 35 -6.65 -2.44 0.32
C GLN A 35 -6.93 -3.53 1.35
N LYS A 36 -8.07 -3.43 2.03
CA LYS A 36 -8.55 -4.50 2.90
C LYS A 36 -9.05 -5.67 2.04
N CYS A 37 -8.53 -6.86 2.29
CA CYS A 37 -8.89 -8.09 1.58
C CYS A 37 -9.31 -9.20 2.56
N ARG A 38 -10.13 -10.13 2.09
CA ARG A 38 -10.49 -11.38 2.77
C ARG A 38 -10.35 -12.58 1.85
N ILE A 39 -10.42 -13.78 2.40
CA ILE A 39 -10.33 -15.03 1.64
C ILE A 39 -11.76 -15.49 1.28
N CYS A 40 -11.96 -15.94 0.05
CA CYS A 40 -13.21 -16.57 -0.36
C CYS A 40 -13.35 -17.95 0.31
N PRO A 41 -14.48 -18.24 0.99
CA PRO A 41 -14.65 -19.51 1.71
C PRO A 41 -14.70 -20.74 0.79
N GLU A 42 -15.06 -20.58 -0.48
CA GLU A 42 -15.20 -21.69 -1.43
C GLU A 42 -13.91 -21.99 -2.18
N CYS A 43 -13.28 -20.95 -2.76
CA CYS A 43 -12.13 -21.15 -3.65
C CYS A 43 -10.80 -20.71 -3.04
N ALA A 44 -10.79 -20.27 -1.78
CA ALA A 44 -9.61 -19.80 -1.04
C ALA A 44 -8.86 -18.62 -1.69
N GLU A 45 -9.46 -17.96 -2.67
CA GLU A 45 -8.85 -16.82 -3.34
C GLU A 45 -9.03 -15.52 -2.56
N GLY A 46 -8.06 -14.63 -2.66
CA GLY A 46 -8.11 -13.32 -2.03
C GLY A 46 -9.02 -12.35 -2.80
N ILE A 47 -10.00 -11.79 -2.09
CA ILE A 47 -11.03 -10.90 -2.61
C ILE A 47 -11.12 -9.63 -1.77
N LYS A 48 -11.65 -8.55 -2.34
CA LYS A 48 -11.91 -7.33 -1.55
C LYS A 48 -12.96 -7.59 -0.48
N VAL A 49 -12.82 -6.95 0.68
CA VAL A 49 -13.80 -7.06 1.78
C VAL A 49 -15.19 -6.60 1.35
N GLU A 50 -15.24 -5.55 0.54
CA GLU A 50 -16.46 -4.97 -0.02
C GLU A 50 -17.09 -5.79 -1.17
N ALA A 51 -16.45 -6.88 -1.60
CA ALA A 51 -16.96 -7.70 -2.70
C ALA A 51 -18.21 -8.48 -2.28
N LYS A 52 -19.30 -8.30 -3.05
CA LYS A 52 -20.55 -9.07 -2.93
C LYS A 52 -20.53 -10.40 -3.68
N LYS A 53 -19.60 -10.57 -4.63
CA LYS A 53 -19.45 -11.77 -5.45
C LYS A 53 -17.97 -12.08 -5.66
N CYS A 54 -17.59 -13.34 -5.57
CA CYS A 54 -16.22 -13.76 -5.86
C CYS A 54 -15.96 -13.63 -7.36
N ARG A 55 -14.85 -12.97 -7.72
CA ARG A 55 -14.45 -12.83 -9.13
C ARG A 55 -13.90 -14.12 -9.74
N TYR A 56 -13.41 -15.03 -8.90
CA TYR A 56 -12.76 -16.27 -9.33
C TYR A 56 -13.76 -17.41 -9.49
N CYS A 57 -14.51 -17.75 -8.43
CA CYS A 57 -15.48 -18.84 -8.47
C CYS A 57 -16.92 -18.39 -8.76
N GLY A 58 -17.20 -17.09 -8.77
CA GLY A 58 -18.52 -16.56 -9.08
C GLY A 58 -19.56 -16.72 -7.95
N ILE A 59 -19.21 -17.24 -6.78
CA ILE A 59 -20.18 -17.38 -5.69
C ILE A 59 -20.60 -16.02 -5.10
N SER A 60 -21.85 -15.92 -4.67
CA SER A 60 -22.32 -14.78 -3.87
C SER A 60 -21.68 -14.84 -2.49
N LEU A 61 -21.12 -13.73 -2.05
CA LEU A 61 -20.42 -13.63 -0.78
C LEU A 61 -21.36 -13.03 0.27
N MET A 62 -21.47 -13.69 1.41
CA MET A 62 -22.20 -13.14 2.56
C MET A 62 -21.46 -11.95 3.17
N GLN A 63 -22.21 -11.15 3.94
CA GLN A 63 -21.65 -10.05 4.70
C GLN A 63 -20.60 -10.57 5.69
N VAL A 64 -19.53 -9.80 5.84
CA VAL A 64 -18.43 -10.09 6.77
C VAL A 64 -18.96 -9.94 8.19
N THR A 65 -18.65 -10.88 9.08
CA THR A 65 -19.03 -10.75 10.49
C THR A 65 -18.16 -9.71 11.20
N GLU A 66 -18.61 -9.20 12.35
CA GLU A 66 -17.84 -8.21 13.11
C GLU A 66 -16.47 -8.76 13.55
N ASP A 67 -16.42 -10.02 13.96
CA ASP A 67 -15.19 -10.70 14.34
C ASP A 67 -14.21 -10.85 13.17
N GLU A 68 -14.72 -11.21 11.98
CA GLU A 68 -13.91 -11.27 10.76
C GLU A 68 -13.38 -9.89 10.36
N LEU A 69 -14.21 -8.85 10.48
CA LEU A 69 -13.82 -7.49 10.17
C LEU A 69 -12.70 -7.00 11.09
N ALA A 70 -12.78 -7.30 12.40
CA ALA A 70 -11.73 -6.98 13.36
C ALA A 70 -10.41 -7.69 13.04
N GLN A 71 -10.45 -8.93 12.53
CA GLN A 71 -9.26 -9.64 12.09
C GLN A 71 -8.65 -9.03 10.83
N ILE A 72 -9.48 -8.66 9.87
CA ILE A 72 -9.03 -8.00 8.62
C ILE A 72 -8.40 -6.64 8.94
N ASP A 73 -8.96 -5.88 9.88
CA ASP A 73 -8.43 -4.59 10.30
C ASP A 73 -7.07 -4.72 10.99
N LYS A 74 -6.91 -5.73 11.84
CA LYS A 74 -5.60 -6.07 12.43
C LYS A 74 -4.58 -6.44 11.36
N ALA A 75 -4.97 -7.25 10.37
CA ALA A 75 -4.09 -7.64 9.26
C ALA A 75 -3.69 -6.42 8.40
N TYR A 76 -4.63 -5.54 8.10
CA TYR A 76 -4.41 -4.29 7.37
C TYR A 76 -3.45 -3.35 8.11
N ALA A 77 -3.65 -3.16 9.42
CA ALA A 77 -2.77 -2.33 10.24
C ALA A 77 -1.33 -2.88 10.28
N LEU A 78 -1.19 -4.21 10.34
CA LEU A 78 0.11 -4.88 10.30
C LEU A 78 0.80 -4.73 8.94
N GLU A 79 0.05 -4.71 7.84
CA GLU A 79 0.60 -4.46 6.51
C GLU A 79 1.08 -3.01 6.35
N ILE A 80 0.34 -2.05 6.89
CA ILE A 80 0.76 -0.64 6.95
C ILE A 80 2.05 -0.48 7.77
N SER A 81 2.16 -1.13 8.93
CA SER A 81 3.34 -0.98 9.78
C SER A 81 4.61 -1.56 9.13
N LYS A 82 4.48 -2.60 8.29
CA LYS A 82 5.60 -3.11 7.47
C LYS A 82 6.11 -2.05 6.50
N ILE A 83 5.23 -1.27 5.87
CA ILE A 83 5.60 -0.17 4.96
C ILE A 83 6.35 0.94 5.72
N GLU A 84 6.02 1.18 6.98
CA GLU A 84 6.72 2.17 7.81
C GLU A 84 8.13 1.73 8.21
N ASN A 85 8.28 0.45 8.55
CA ASN A 85 9.51 -0.09 9.14
C ASN A 85 10.57 -0.55 8.12
N MET A 86 10.21 -1.04 6.93
CA MET A 86 11.19 -1.53 5.94
C MET A 86 11.79 -0.45 5.03
N GLY A 87 11.41 0.82 5.19
CA GLY A 87 11.69 1.83 4.17
C GLY A 87 10.89 1.55 2.89
N VAL A 88 10.76 2.55 2.01
CA VAL A 88 9.97 2.40 0.78
C VAL A 88 10.73 1.52 -0.22
N THR A 89 10.78 0.21 0.02
CA THR A 89 10.75 -0.74 -1.08
C THR A 89 9.29 -0.86 -1.45
N GLN A 90 8.95 -0.58 -2.71
CA GLN A 90 7.58 -0.75 -3.21
C GLN A 90 7.00 -2.06 -2.67
N PRO A 91 5.79 -2.08 -2.10
CA PRO A 91 5.12 -3.33 -1.78
C PRO A 91 4.86 -4.05 -3.11
N LYS A 92 5.80 -4.89 -3.55
CA LYS A 92 5.46 -6.00 -4.44
C LYS A 92 4.48 -6.82 -3.63
N ASN A 93 3.21 -6.63 -3.93
CA ASN A 93 2.13 -7.42 -3.39
C ASN A 93 2.31 -8.86 -3.88
N LYS A 94 3.25 -9.60 -3.27
CA LYS A 94 3.81 -10.88 -3.78
C LYS A 94 2.80 -12.04 -3.77
N LYS A 95 1.51 -11.78 -3.55
CA LYS A 95 0.43 -12.75 -3.75
C LYS A 95 -0.79 -12.27 -4.53
N TYR A 96 -0.85 -10.99 -4.95
CA TYR A 96 -1.92 -10.50 -5.83
C TYR A 96 -1.38 -9.99 -7.17
N GLN A 97 -0.22 -10.51 -7.56
CA GLN A 97 0.53 -10.13 -8.75
C GLN A 97 0.71 -11.36 -9.66
N ASN A 98 -0.36 -12.16 -9.81
CA ASN A 98 -0.49 -12.96 -11.02
C ASN A 98 -1.33 -12.15 -12.02
N ASN A 99 -0.65 -11.63 -13.04
CA ASN A 99 -1.20 -10.66 -14.00
C ASN A 99 -2.10 -11.30 -15.06
N ASP A 100 -2.41 -12.58 -14.93
CA ASP A 100 -3.14 -13.35 -15.95
C ASP A 100 -4.66 -13.26 -15.79
N VAL A 101 -5.15 -12.58 -14.76
CA VAL A 101 -6.59 -12.57 -14.41
C VAL A 101 -7.34 -11.35 -14.98
N TRP A 102 -6.73 -10.52 -15.83
CA TRP A 102 -7.41 -9.36 -16.43
C TRP A 102 -7.25 -9.28 -17.96
N LYS A 103 -7.36 -10.41 -18.64
CA LYS A 103 -7.59 -10.49 -20.09
C LYS A 103 -8.77 -11.40 -20.40
#